data_AF-A0AAJ2B7J8-F1
#
_entry.id   AF-A0AAJ2B7J8-F1
#
_cell.length_a   1.000
_cell.length_b   1.000
_cell.length_c   1.000
_cell.angle_alpha   90.00
_cell.angle_beta   90.00
_cell.angle_gamma   90.00
#
_symmetry.space_group_name_H-M   'P 1'
#
loop_
_entity.id
_entity.type
_entity.pdbx_description
1 polymer ?
#
loop_
_entity_poly.entity_id
_entity_poly.type
_entity_poly.pdbx_seq_one_letter_code
_entity_poly.pdbx_strand_id
1 'polypeptide(L)'
;MTEQELTTRQSNAADDNMNRWVEWCRTRRFFAPQVKQNVLARLQAPRVLSAGEPDSFLEADMPYLNMAIHALCEQGGHEDEAECFLGIYWFRTNIKALAAERQCARGTIYNRARRFAVRAQSLSRSIRRVHEQHMGEKCSKILEQNSSTID
;
A
#
# COMPACT_ATOMS: atom_id res chain seq x y z
N MET A 1 15.17 -6.97 -27.42
CA MET A 1 14.85 -6.42 -26.09
C MET A 1 16.09 -6.46 -25.25
N THR A 2 16.64 -5.31 -24.89
CA THR A 2 17.86 -5.18 -24.08
C THR A 2 17.50 -5.21 -22.58
N GLU A 3 18.44 -5.63 -21.72
CA GLU A 3 18.22 -5.76 -20.26
C GLU A 3 17.79 -4.44 -19.58
N GLN A 4 18.19 -3.30 -20.17
CA GLN A 4 17.83 -1.96 -19.70
C GLN A 4 16.34 -1.65 -19.91
N GLU A 5 15.74 -2.13 -21.00
CA GLU A 5 14.30 -1.94 -21.28
C GLU A 5 13.43 -2.70 -20.28
N LEU A 6 13.84 -3.93 -19.92
CA LEU A 6 13.16 -4.77 -18.94
C LEU A 6 13.14 -4.11 -17.55
N THR A 7 14.30 -3.60 -17.12
CA THR A 7 14.44 -2.92 -15.82
C THR A 7 13.56 -1.67 -15.74
N THR A 8 13.51 -0.89 -16.82
CA THR A 8 12.69 0.32 -16.91
C THR A 8 11.20 0.00 -16.86
N ARG A 9 10.76 -1.04 -17.58
CA ARG A 9 9.36 -1.49 -17.58
C ARG A 9 8.91 -2.01 -16.22
N GLN A 10 9.75 -2.77 -15.54
CA GLN A 10 9.48 -3.25 -14.17
C GLN A 10 9.40 -2.09 -13.18
N SER A 11 10.28 -1.10 -13.32
CA SER A 11 10.26 0.15 -12.56
C SER A 11 8.92 0.86 -12.68
N ASN A 12 8.42 1.06 -13.90
CA ASN A 12 7.16 1.76 -14.12
C ASN A 12 5.97 0.97 -13.55
N ALA A 13 5.97 -0.36 -13.70
CA ALA A 13 4.93 -1.21 -13.13
C ALA A 13 4.90 -1.17 -11.59
N ALA A 14 6.06 -1.03 -10.94
CA ALA A 14 6.13 -0.89 -9.50
C ALA A 14 5.51 0.43 -9.03
N ASP A 15 5.88 1.52 -9.70
CA ASP A 15 5.39 2.87 -9.39
C ASP A 15 3.87 2.99 -9.68
N ASP A 16 3.37 2.40 -10.77
CA ASP A 16 1.94 2.34 -11.10
C ASP A 16 1.13 1.62 -10.01
N ASN A 17 1.63 0.49 -9.51
CA ASN A 17 0.97 -0.26 -8.45
C ASN A 17 0.95 0.52 -7.13
N MET A 18 2.02 1.27 -6.82
CA MET A 18 2.04 2.14 -5.63
C MET A 18 1.06 3.30 -5.76
N ASN A 19 0.91 3.89 -6.95
CA ASN A 19 -0.10 4.92 -7.20
C ASN A 19 -1.52 4.37 -7.00
N ARG A 20 -1.80 3.15 -7.47
CA ARG A 20 -3.07 2.46 -7.20
C ARG A 20 -3.29 2.20 -5.71
N TRP A 21 -2.25 1.77 -4.99
CA TRP A 21 -2.33 1.59 -3.54
C TRP A 21 -2.66 2.91 -2.81
N VAL A 22 -2.04 4.03 -3.18
CA VAL A 22 -2.34 5.34 -2.60
C VAL A 22 -3.81 5.70 -2.85
N GLU A 23 -4.30 5.47 -4.07
CA GLU A 23 -5.69 5.76 -4.40
C GLU A 23 -6.65 4.84 -3.62
N TRP A 24 -6.38 3.54 -3.57
CA TRP A 24 -7.13 2.58 -2.76
C TRP A 24 -7.19 2.97 -1.28
N CYS A 25 -6.08 3.47 -0.70
CA CYS A 25 -6.07 3.95 0.68
C CYS A 25 -6.95 5.20 0.87
N ARG A 26 -6.98 6.10 -0.12
CA ARG A 26 -7.84 7.30 -0.10
C ARG A 26 -9.31 6.93 -0.23
N THR A 27 -9.64 6.00 -1.12
CA THR A 27 -11.02 5.60 -1.35
C THR A 27 -11.58 4.77 -0.20
N ARG A 28 -10.76 3.91 0.43
CA ARG A 28 -11.15 3.15 1.63
C ARG A 28 -11.57 4.05 2.78
N ARG A 29 -11.07 5.28 2.86
CA ARG A 29 -11.51 6.28 3.84
C ARG A 29 -12.99 6.66 3.67
N PHE A 30 -13.57 6.53 2.47
CA PHE A 30 -15.01 6.73 2.26
C PHE A 30 -15.85 5.57 2.80
N PHE A 31 -15.32 4.35 2.78
CA PHE A 31 -15.98 3.17 3.33
C PHE A 31 -15.77 3.01 4.84
N ALA A 32 -14.79 3.70 5.41
CA ALA A 32 -14.61 3.73 6.85
C ALA A 32 -15.75 4.53 7.52
N PRO A 33 -16.32 4.07 8.65
CA PRO A 33 -17.27 4.86 9.41
C PRO A 33 -16.68 6.24 9.68
N GLN A 34 -17.43 7.31 9.37
CA GLN A 34 -16.93 8.66 9.59
C GLN A 34 -16.54 8.81 11.07
N VAL A 35 -15.27 9.12 11.32
CA VAL A 35 -14.80 9.44 12.68
C VAL A 35 -15.68 10.57 13.20
N LYS A 36 -16.23 10.43 14.42
CA LYS A 36 -17.13 11.43 15.01
C LYS A 36 -16.44 12.80 15.01
N GLN A 37 -16.85 13.68 14.10
CA GLN A 37 -16.32 15.04 14.00
C GLN A 37 -17.02 15.92 15.03
N ASN A 38 -16.27 16.81 15.69
CA ASN A 38 -16.86 17.82 16.56
C ASN A 38 -17.73 18.80 15.74
N VAL A 39 -18.68 19.47 16.39
CA VAL A 39 -19.65 20.36 15.71
C VAL A 39 -18.95 21.46 14.91
N LEU A 40 -17.85 22.01 15.43
CA LEU A 40 -17.06 23.05 14.75
C LEU A 40 -16.41 22.53 13.45
N ALA A 41 -15.90 21.30 13.44
CA ALA A 41 -15.31 20.68 12.25
C ALA A 41 -16.37 20.42 11.17
N ARG A 42 -17.63 20.17 11.56
CA ARG A 42 -18.75 20.01 10.61
C ARG A 42 -19.20 21.33 9.98
N LEU A 43 -18.91 22.46 10.61
CA LEU A 43 -19.20 23.80 10.09
C LEU A 43 -18.09 24.33 9.18
N GLN A 44 -16.91 23.70 9.16
CA GLN A 44 -15.86 24.07 8.22
C GLN A 44 -16.22 23.59 6.81
N ALA A 45 -16.05 24.47 5.82
CA ALA A 45 -16.19 24.08 4.42
C ALA A 45 -15.27 22.87 4.15
N PRO A 46 -15.77 21.81 3.46
CA PRO A 46 -14.94 20.67 3.13
C PRO A 46 -13.69 21.17 2.42
N ARG A 47 -12.51 20.93 3.01
CA ARG A 47 -11.27 21.10 2.25
C ARG A 47 -11.43 20.17 1.07
N VAL A 48 -11.40 20.72 -0.15
CA VAL A 48 -11.55 19.99 -1.40
C VAL A 48 -10.45 18.93 -1.46
N LEU A 49 -10.73 17.76 -0.88
CA LEU A 49 -10.07 16.51 -1.20
C LEU A 49 -10.53 16.25 -2.62
N SER A 50 -9.62 16.41 -3.58
CA SER A 50 -9.78 16.16 -5.01
C SER A 50 -11.08 15.40 -5.32
N ALA A 51 -12.08 16.12 -5.82
CA ALA A 51 -13.44 15.64 -6.08
C ALA A 51 -13.51 14.70 -7.30
N GLY A 52 -12.55 13.78 -7.42
CA GLY A 52 -12.70 12.61 -8.26
C GLY A 52 -13.61 11.64 -7.53
N GLU A 53 -14.68 11.21 -8.19
CA GLU A 53 -15.46 10.06 -7.74
C GLU A 53 -14.48 8.90 -7.50
N PRO A 54 -14.50 8.27 -6.31
CA PRO A 54 -13.52 7.26 -5.94
C PRO A 54 -13.68 6.00 -6.79
N ASP A 55 -13.11 6.01 -7.98
CA ASP A 55 -13.02 4.87 -8.89
C ASP A 55 -11.81 4.00 -8.55
N SER A 56 -11.67 3.60 -7.27
CA SER A 56 -10.74 2.53 -6.97
C SER A 56 -11.45 1.21 -7.14
N PHE A 57 -11.03 0.46 -8.16
CA PHE A 57 -11.34 -0.96 -8.27
C PHE A 57 -11.11 -1.64 -6.91
N LEU A 58 -12.05 -2.50 -6.50
CA LEU A 58 -11.89 -3.41 -5.36
C LEU A 58 -10.84 -4.48 -5.72
N GLU A 59 -9.59 -4.05 -5.85
CA GLU A 59 -8.48 -4.95 -6.13
C GLU A 59 -8.20 -5.80 -4.89
N ALA A 60 -8.41 -7.11 -5.01
CA ALA A 60 -8.21 -8.07 -3.93
C ALA A 60 -6.76 -8.11 -3.41
N ASP A 61 -5.80 -7.61 -4.20
CA ASP A 61 -4.38 -7.58 -3.86
C ASP A 61 -3.99 -6.43 -2.93
N MET A 62 -4.74 -5.33 -2.95
CA MET A 62 -4.40 -4.11 -2.22
C MET A 62 -4.38 -4.27 -0.69
N PRO A 63 -5.29 -5.03 -0.05
CA PRO A 63 -5.18 -5.31 1.38
C PRO A 63 -3.86 -5.98 1.77
N TYR A 64 -3.36 -6.93 0.98
CA TYR A 64 -2.09 -7.62 1.25
C TYR A 64 -0.90 -6.70 1.06
N LEU A 65 -0.94 -5.83 0.04
CA LEU A 65 0.08 -4.81 -0.15
C LEU A 65 0.11 -3.81 1.01
N ASN A 66 -1.05 -3.39 1.49
CA ASN A 66 -1.15 -2.50 2.65
C ASN A 66 -0.54 -3.13 3.91
N MET A 67 -0.85 -4.41 4.17
CA MET A 67 -0.25 -5.15 5.28
C MET A 67 1.28 -5.25 5.14
N ALA A 68 1.78 -5.53 3.93
CA ALA A 68 3.22 -5.59 3.68
C ALA A 68 3.93 -4.25 3.93
N ILE A 69 3.33 -3.14 3.52
CA ILE A 69 3.89 -1.79 3.74
C ILE A 69 3.98 -1.50 5.24
N HIS A 70 2.91 -1.73 5.99
CA HIS A 70 2.93 -1.53 7.45
C HIS A 70 3.94 -2.45 8.14
N ALA A 71 3.97 -3.73 7.77
CA ALA A 71 4.94 -4.68 8.32
C ALA A 71 6.39 -4.24 8.07
N LEU A 72 6.70 -3.73 6.87
CA LEU A 72 8.05 -3.22 6.56
C LEU A 72 8.39 -1.91 7.26
N CYS A 73 7.40 -1.09 7.59
CA CYS A 73 7.60 0.11 8.40
C CYS A 73 7.84 -0.22 9.87
N GLU A 74 7.19 -1.27 10.39
CA GLU A 74 7.36 -1.75 11.77
C GLU A 74 8.63 -2.57 11.95
N GLN A 75 9.01 -3.33 10.93
CA GLN A 75 10.24 -4.11 10.90
C GLN A 75 11.43 -3.16 10.74
N GLY A 76 12.13 -2.89 11.84
CA GLY A 76 13.30 -2.01 11.86
C GLY A 76 14.35 -2.36 10.79
N GLY A 77 15.18 -1.37 10.41
CA GLY A 77 16.23 -1.52 9.39
C GLY A 77 15.84 -1.07 7.99
N HIS A 78 14.61 -0.58 7.79
CA HIS A 78 14.15 0.01 6.52
C HIS A 78 13.64 1.44 6.65
N GLU A 79 13.88 2.09 7.78
CA GLU A 79 13.34 3.43 8.13
C GLU A 79 13.66 4.47 7.04
N ASP A 80 14.92 4.61 6.64
CA ASP A 80 15.33 5.55 5.59
C ASP A 80 14.59 5.34 4.26
N GLU A 81 14.37 4.08 3.88
CA GLU A 81 13.68 3.76 2.63
C GLU A 81 12.16 3.94 2.76
N ALA A 82 11.60 3.62 3.93
CA ALA A 82 10.20 3.84 4.27
C ALA A 82 9.86 5.33 4.26
N GLU A 83 10.71 6.18 4.81
CA GLU A 83 10.49 7.63 4.83
C GLU A 83 10.55 8.23 3.41
N CYS A 84 11.51 7.80 2.59
CA CYS A 84 11.57 8.19 1.18
C CYS A 84 10.31 7.74 0.42
N PHE A 85 9.87 6.50 0.68
CA PHE A 85 8.66 5.94 0.08
C PHE A 85 7.40 6.72 0.46
N LEU A 86 7.17 6.96 1.75
CA LEU A 86 6.03 7.72 2.25
C LEU A 86 6.05 9.16 1.75
N GLY A 87 7.23 9.79 1.70
CA GLY A 87 7.39 11.13 1.16
C GLY A 87 6.96 11.23 -0.31
N ILE A 88 7.38 10.28 -1.15
CA ILE A 88 7.03 10.26 -2.57
C ILE A 88 5.54 9.95 -2.78
N TYR A 89 5.06 8.83 -2.24
CA TYR A 89 3.75 8.29 -2.63
C TYR A 89 2.60 8.83 -1.79
N TRP A 90 2.78 8.94 -0.47
CA TRP A 90 1.70 9.31 0.44
C TRP A 90 1.59 10.83 0.63
N PHE A 91 2.68 11.46 1.07
CA PHE A 91 2.69 12.89 1.42
C PHE A 91 2.89 13.81 0.20
N ARG A 92 3.36 13.27 -0.93
CA ARG A 92 3.71 14.02 -2.14
C ARG A 92 4.64 15.20 -1.83
N THR A 93 5.64 14.96 -0.98
CA THR A 93 6.57 15.98 -0.49
C THR A 93 7.45 16.52 -1.61
N ASN A 94 7.95 17.74 -1.46
CA ASN A 94 8.91 18.29 -2.41
C ASN A 94 10.24 17.50 -2.34
N ILE A 95 10.54 16.75 -3.39
CA ILE A 95 11.71 15.86 -3.45
C ILE A 95 13.03 16.61 -3.31
N LYS A 96 13.11 17.88 -3.74
CA LYS A 96 14.33 18.69 -3.54
C LYS A 96 14.56 18.99 -2.06
N ALA A 97 13.50 19.30 -1.33
CA ALA A 97 13.58 19.57 0.10
C ALA A 97 13.94 18.29 0.87
N LEU A 98 13.28 17.17 0.55
CA LEU A 98 13.55 15.88 1.17
C LEU A 98 15.00 15.40 0.91
N ALA A 99 15.50 15.59 -0.31
CA ALA A 99 16.88 15.28 -0.65
C ALA A 99 17.90 16.15 0.09
N ALA A 100 17.59 17.45 0.28
CA ALA A 100 18.44 18.37 1.04
C ALA A 100 18.47 18.00 2.53
N GLU A 101 17.32 17.68 3.13
CA GLU A 101 17.21 17.22 4.52
C GLU A 101 18.00 15.93 4.76
N ARG A 102 17.95 14.99 3.81
CA ARG A 102 18.68 13.71 3.86
C ARG A 102 20.13 13.80 3.38
N GLN A 103 20.60 14.98 2.99
CA GLN A 103 21.95 15.22 2.46
C GLN A 103 22.33 14.26 1.32
N CYS A 104 21.38 13.94 0.43
CA CYS A 104 21.60 13.00 -0.67
C CYS A 104 21.13 13.54 -2.02
N ALA A 105 21.54 12.90 -3.10
CA ALA A 105 21.05 13.24 -4.43
C ALA A 105 19.56 12.87 -4.59
N ARG A 106 18.84 13.62 -5.43
CA ARG A 106 17.43 13.32 -5.78
C ARG A 106 17.22 11.90 -6.29
N GLY A 107 18.16 11.41 -7.11
CA GLY A 107 18.12 10.03 -7.63
C GLY A 107 18.17 8.99 -6.51
N THR A 108 18.89 9.26 -5.42
CA THR A 108 18.96 8.37 -4.26
C THR A 108 17.60 8.23 -3.58
N ILE A 109 16.83 9.32 -3.46
CA ILE A 109 15.47 9.29 -2.89
C ILE A 109 14.56 8.39 -3.71
N TYR A 110 14.51 8.56 -5.04
CA TYR A 110 13.71 7.71 -5.92
C TYR A 110 14.15 6.24 -5.86
N ASN A 111 15.46 5.98 -5.85
CA ASN A 111 15.99 4.62 -5.75
C ASN A 111 15.62 3.96 -4.43
N ARG A 112 15.68 4.67 -3.29
CA ARG A 112 15.27 4.17 -1.97
C ARG A 112 13.78 3.86 -1.94
N ALA A 113 12.94 4.79 -2.38
CA ALA A 113 11.50 4.57 -2.45
C ALA A 113 11.13 3.37 -3.35
N ARG A 114 11.81 3.22 -4.48
CA ARG A 114 11.58 2.08 -5.40
C ARG A 114 12.01 0.75 -4.78
N ARG A 115 13.16 0.71 -4.11
CA ARG A 115 13.62 -0.49 -3.39
C ARG A 115 12.61 -0.90 -2.32
N PHE A 116 12.07 0.07 -1.57
CA PHE A 116 11.00 -0.18 -0.62
C PHE A 116 9.74 -0.75 -1.31
N ALA A 117 9.29 -0.12 -2.40
CA ALA A 117 8.11 -0.57 -3.15
C ALA A 117 8.26 -2.01 -3.68
N VAL A 118 9.42 -2.36 -4.24
CA VAL A 118 9.70 -3.73 -4.72
C VAL A 118 9.68 -4.73 -3.57
N ARG A 119 10.26 -4.39 -2.41
CA ARG A 119 10.22 -5.25 -1.22
C ARG A 119 8.79 -5.43 -0.71
N ALA A 120 8.01 -4.36 -0.64
CA ALA A 120 6.60 -4.40 -0.25
C ALA A 120 5.79 -5.32 -1.18
N GLN A 121 6.00 -5.23 -2.49
CA GLN A 121 5.34 -6.12 -3.45
C GLN A 121 5.76 -7.58 -3.31
N SER A 122 7.04 -7.84 -3.04
CA SER A 122 7.51 -9.21 -2.79
C SER A 122 6.86 -9.79 -1.54
N LEU A 123 6.87 -9.01 -0.44
CA LEU A 123 6.28 -9.41 0.83
C LEU A 123 4.76 -9.61 0.72
N SER A 124 4.05 -8.74 -0.01
CA SER A 124 2.59 -8.86 -0.18
C SER A 124 2.19 -10.17 -0.84
N ARG A 125 2.96 -10.64 -1.83
CA ARG A 125 2.75 -11.95 -2.47
C ARG A 125 2.92 -13.10 -1.47
N SER A 126 3.92 -13.01 -0.61
CA SER A 126 4.14 -14.01 0.46
C SER A 126 2.99 -14.02 1.46
N ILE A 127 2.56 -12.84 1.93
CA ILE A 127 1.41 -12.69 2.84
C ILE A 127 0.15 -13.28 2.20
N ARG A 128 -0.12 -12.96 0.94
CA ARG A 128 -1.26 -13.49 0.19
C ARG A 128 -1.26 -15.01 0.14
N ARG A 129 -0.12 -15.63 -0.23
CA ARG A 129 0.01 -17.10 -0.28
C ARG A 129 -0.31 -17.75 1.07
N VAL A 130 0.27 -17.23 2.15
CA VAL A 130 0.03 -17.77 3.50
C VAL A 130 -1.44 -17.61 3.91
N HIS A 131 -2.05 -16.48 3.58
CA HIS A 131 -3.46 -16.22 3.87
C HIS A 131 -4.39 -17.18 3.11
N GLU A 132 -4.14 -17.38 1.82
CA GLU A 132 -4.91 -18.30 0.98
C GLU A 132 -4.79 -19.76 1.46
N GLN A 133 -3.59 -20.19 1.86
CA GLN A 133 -3.36 -21.53 2.44
C GLN A 133 -4.16 -21.73 3.73
N HIS A 134 -4.06 -20.80 4.68
CA HIS A 134 -4.78 -20.90 5.95
C HIS A 134 -6.31 -20.85 5.79
N MET A 135 -6.82 -20.09 4.81
CA MET A 135 -8.27 -20.04 4.55
C MET A 135 -8.78 -21.32 3.87
N GLY A 136 -7.99 -21.90 2.96
CA GLY A 136 -8.30 -23.20 2.35
C GLY A 136 -8.40 -24.33 3.38
N GLU A 137 -7.44 -24.40 4.30
CA GLU A 137 -7.42 -25.40 5.38
C GLU A 137 -8.61 -25.29 6.34
N LYS A 138 -9.02 -24.06 6.69
CA LYS A 138 -10.18 -23.84 7.56
C LYS A 138 -11.49 -24.23 6.89
N CYS A 139 -11.64 -23.95 5.60
CA CYS A 139 -12.85 -24.29 4.85
C CYS A 139 -13.03 -25.82 4.74
N SER A 140 -11.93 -26.56 4.53
CA SER A 140 -11.94 -28.04 4.52
C SER A 140 -12.38 -28.62 5.87
N LYS A 141 -11.85 -28.10 6.99
CA LYS A 141 -12.18 -28.59 8.34
C LYS A 141 -13.64 -28.33 8.75
N ILE A 142 -14.21 -27.20 8.34
CA ILE A 142 -15.62 -26.89 8.62
C ILE A 142 -16.56 -27.84 7.86
N LEU A 143 -16.21 -28.20 6.61
CA LEU A 143 -16.97 -29.16 5.82
C LEU A 143 -16.98 -30.55 6.46
N GLU A 144 -15.84 -31.03 6.97
CA GLU A 144 -15.75 -32.31 7.68
C GLU A 144 -16.55 -32.32 9.00
N GLN A 145 -16.52 -31.23 9.77
CA GLN A 145 -17.28 -31.10 11.02
C GLN A 145 -18.80 -31.05 10.80
N ASN A 146 -19.25 -30.38 9.74
CA ASN A 146 -20.67 -30.31 9.41
C ASN A 146 -21.20 -31.64 8.82
N SER A 147 -20.33 -32.47 8.23
CA SER A 147 -20.71 -33.79 7.73
C SER A 147 -20.82 -34.87 8.81
N SER A 148 -20.09 -34.71 9.92
CA SER A 148 -20.09 -35.66 11.05
C SER A 148 -21.16 -35.37 12.11
N THR A 149 -21.97 -34.34 11.92
CA THR A 149 -23.05 -33.91 12.84
C THR A 149 -24.45 -34.16 12.27
N ILE A 150 -24.56 -34.76 11.07
CA ILE A 150 -25.81 -35.23 10.48
C ILE A 150 -25.83 -36.76 10.59
N ASP A 151 -26.08 -37.28 11.79
CA ASP A 151 -26.48 -38.67 12.07
C ASP A 151 -27.66 -38.65 13.05
#